data_AF-A0A6A8ML57-F1
#
_entry.id   AF-A0A6A8ML57-F1
#
_cell.length_a   1.000
_cell.length_b   1.000
_cell.length_c   1.000
_cell.angle_alpha   90.00
_cell.angle_beta   90.00
_cell.angle_gamma   90.00
#
_symmetry.space_group_name_H-M   'P 1'
#
loop_
_entity.id
_entity.type
_entity.pdbx_description
1 polymer ?
#
loop_
_entity_poly.entity_id
_entity_poly.type
_entity_poly.pdbx_seq_one_letter_code
_entity_poly.pdbx_strand_id
1 'polypeptide(L)'
;MQDPNPMPWGAFDRYQAHFIVRKQTDHGVNYVATTKLTTKGHFSSKTILKVEWDGSGSLAKKLNEDSTLNEMIAKQSIPDATIFIEPTDGAIRIRNKWKNHLEFGITKELFEIYDRIAGHIKNV
;
A
#
# COMPACT_ATOMS: atom_id res chain seq x y z
N MET A 1 -28.74 -6.22 -27.00
CA MET A 1 -27.66 -6.64 -27.90
C MET A 1 -26.61 -7.30 -27.04
N GLN A 2 -26.37 -8.59 -27.22
CA GLN A 2 -25.42 -9.39 -26.44
C GLN A 2 -24.05 -9.27 -27.12
N ASP A 3 -22.97 -9.14 -26.34
CA ASP A 3 -21.61 -9.00 -26.87
C ASP A 3 -21.26 -10.24 -27.71
N PRO A 4 -20.94 -10.09 -29.02
CA PRO A 4 -20.60 -11.20 -29.89
C PRO A 4 -19.25 -11.85 -29.56
N ASN A 5 -18.43 -11.22 -28.71
CA ASN A 5 -17.17 -11.78 -28.25
C ASN A 5 -17.06 -11.65 -26.73
N PRO A 6 -17.88 -12.41 -25.97
CA PRO A 6 -17.83 -12.34 -24.51
C PRO A 6 -16.42 -12.71 -24.07
N MET A 7 -15.75 -11.77 -23.43
CA MET A 7 -14.46 -12.02 -22.80
C MET A 7 -14.57 -13.31 -21.94
N PRO A 8 -13.69 -14.33 -22.12
CA PRO A 8 -13.79 -15.65 -21.47
C PRO A 8 -13.45 -15.61 -19.96
N TRP A 9 -13.81 -14.55 -19.26
CA TRP A 9 -13.30 -14.26 -17.92
C TRP A 9 -14.29 -14.80 -16.90
N GLY A 10 -14.04 -16.03 -16.44
CA GLY A 10 -14.38 -16.39 -15.06
C GLY A 10 -13.71 -15.42 -14.09
N ALA A 11 -14.11 -15.42 -12.82
CA ALA A 11 -13.46 -14.57 -11.80
C ALA A 11 -11.96 -14.88 -11.76
N PHE A 12 -11.13 -13.92 -12.18
CA PHE A 12 -9.68 -14.05 -12.07
C PHE A 12 -9.25 -14.18 -10.61
N ASP A 13 -8.36 -15.13 -10.34
CA ASP A 13 -7.72 -15.27 -9.03
C ASP A 13 -7.11 -13.94 -8.59
N ARG A 14 -7.39 -13.57 -7.34
CA ARG A 14 -6.90 -12.34 -6.71
C ARG A 14 -5.92 -12.67 -5.61
N TYR A 15 -4.80 -11.97 -5.62
CA TYR A 15 -3.70 -12.12 -4.68
C TYR A 15 -3.42 -10.78 -3.99
N GLN A 16 -2.93 -10.84 -2.76
CA GLN A 16 -2.51 -9.68 -2.00
C GLN A 16 -1.29 -10.08 -1.16
N ALA A 17 -0.22 -9.28 -1.24
CA ALA A 17 0.95 -9.51 -0.42
C ALA A 17 0.79 -8.80 0.92
N HIS A 18 1.05 -9.53 2.00
CA HIS A 18 1.01 -9.01 3.38
C HIS A 18 2.42 -9.03 3.93
N PHE A 19 2.93 -7.86 4.30
CA PHE A 19 4.19 -7.74 5.03
C PHE A 19 3.89 -7.63 6.52
N ILE A 20 4.44 -8.54 7.32
CA ILE A 20 4.08 -8.68 8.73
C ILE A 20 5.25 -8.22 9.60
N VAL A 21 5.01 -7.19 10.40
CA VAL A 21 5.96 -6.68 11.39
C VAL A 21 5.52 -7.17 12.76
N ARG A 22 6.27 -8.11 13.34
CA ARG A 22 6.00 -8.61 14.71
C ARG A 22 6.27 -7.50 15.71
N LYS A 23 5.21 -7.03 16.37
CA LYS A 23 5.26 -6.01 17.40
C LYS A 23 3.97 -6.09 18.21
N GLN A 24 4.11 -6.39 19.49
CA GLN A 24 3.00 -6.36 20.42
C GLN A 24 2.72 -4.89 20.76
N THR A 25 1.46 -4.47 20.65
CA THR A 25 1.06 -3.08 20.86
C THR A 25 -0.24 -3.02 21.64
N ASP A 26 -0.19 -2.34 22.79
CA ASP A 26 -1.38 -2.06 23.59
C ASP A 26 -2.24 -0.94 22.98
N HIS A 27 -1.66 -0.13 22.08
CA HIS A 27 -2.30 1.01 21.42
C HIS A 27 -2.32 0.86 19.89
N GLY A 28 -3.08 -0.11 19.39
CA GLY A 28 -3.17 -0.40 17.94
C GLY A 28 -3.53 0.80 17.06
N VAL A 29 -4.31 1.76 17.59
CA VAL A 29 -4.71 2.99 16.89
C VAL A 29 -3.49 3.81 16.43
N ASN A 30 -2.38 3.77 17.16
CA ASN A 30 -1.16 4.49 16.79
C ASN A 30 -0.52 3.99 15.49
N TYR A 31 -0.89 2.80 15.03
CA TYR A 31 -0.31 2.11 13.88
C TYR A 31 -1.26 2.00 12.69
N VAL A 32 -2.45 2.61 12.77
CA VAL A 32 -3.36 2.69 11.63
C VAL A 32 -2.93 3.83 10.73
N ALA A 33 -2.57 3.50 9.48
CA ALA A 33 -2.22 4.49 8.48
C ALA A 33 -2.58 4.01 7.07
N THR A 34 -2.96 4.91 6.18
CA THR A 34 -3.21 4.64 4.77
C THR A 34 -2.64 5.76 3.91
N THR A 35 -2.14 5.42 2.73
CA THR A 35 -1.69 6.45 1.78
C THR A 35 -2.88 7.22 1.21
N LYS A 36 -2.75 8.55 1.16
CA LYS A 36 -3.60 9.48 0.43
C LYS A 36 -2.84 9.99 -0.79
N LEU A 37 -3.25 9.55 -1.97
CA LEU A 37 -2.58 9.85 -3.23
C LEU A 37 -3.24 11.03 -3.94
N THR A 38 -2.45 12.05 -4.28
CA THR A 38 -2.88 13.08 -5.24
C THR A 38 -2.41 12.67 -6.63
N THR A 39 -3.35 12.48 -7.56
CA THR A 39 -3.05 11.99 -8.92
C THR A 39 -3.45 12.98 -9.99
N LYS A 40 -2.77 12.95 -11.15
CA LYS A 40 -3.15 13.69 -12.35
C LYS A 40 -3.41 12.74 -13.51
N GLY A 41 -4.37 13.07 -14.38
CA GLY A 41 -4.74 12.26 -15.56
C GLY A 41 -5.94 11.35 -15.34
N HIS A 42 -6.28 10.58 -16.39
CA HIS A 42 -7.45 9.70 -16.42
C HIS A 42 -7.07 8.27 -16.83
N PHE A 43 -7.81 7.29 -16.30
CA PHE A 43 -7.63 5.86 -16.59
C PHE A 43 -6.16 5.40 -16.44
N SER A 44 -5.58 4.81 -17.48
CA SER A 44 -4.21 4.27 -17.52
C SER A 44 -3.11 5.33 -17.54
N SER A 45 -3.44 6.59 -17.85
CA SER A 45 -2.48 7.71 -17.85
C SER A 45 -2.35 8.40 -16.48
N LYS A 46 -3.01 7.87 -15.45
CA LYS A 46 -2.94 8.45 -14.10
C LYS A 46 -1.52 8.31 -13.54
N THR A 47 -0.98 9.43 -13.10
CA THR A 47 0.33 9.54 -12.44
C THR A 47 0.16 10.11 -11.03
N ILE A 48 1.05 9.72 -10.11
CA ILE A 48 1.04 10.19 -8.73
C ILE A 48 1.88 11.46 -8.64
N LEU A 49 1.31 12.53 -8.10
CA LEU A 49 1.98 13.81 -7.88
C LEU A 49 2.48 13.95 -6.44
N LYS A 50 1.67 13.47 -5.49
CA LYS A 50 1.95 13.60 -4.06
C LYS A 50 1.46 12.36 -3.33
N VAL A 51 2.27 11.91 -2.38
CA VAL A 51 1.94 10.87 -1.41
C VAL A 51 1.88 11.54 -0.05
N GLU A 52 0.76 11.34 0.63
CA GLU A 52 0.57 11.69 2.03
C GLU A 52 0.08 10.45 2.79
N TRP A 53 0.17 10.47 4.10
CA TRP A 53 -0.35 9.44 4.97
C TRP A 53 -1.47 9.99 5.82
N ASP A 54 -2.59 9.28 5.84
CA ASP A 54 -3.74 9.56 6.69
C ASP A 54 -3.86 8.47 7.76
N GLY A 55 -4.23 8.85 8.98
CA GLY A 55 -4.28 7.98 10.14
C GLY A 55 -4.34 8.79 11.43
N SER A 56 -5.06 8.27 12.42
CA SER A 56 -5.22 8.93 13.73
C SER A 56 -3.99 8.81 14.64
N GLY A 57 -3.05 7.92 14.28
CA GLY A 57 -1.89 7.57 15.07
C GLY A 57 -0.62 8.37 14.78
N SER A 58 0.36 8.25 15.69
CA SER A 58 1.68 8.86 15.53
C SER A 58 2.48 8.29 14.35
N LEU A 59 2.18 7.06 13.89
CA LEU A 59 2.82 6.47 12.71
C LEU A 59 2.58 7.29 11.45
N ALA A 60 1.34 7.72 11.19
CA ALA A 60 1.02 8.50 9.98
C ALA A 60 1.83 9.81 9.91
N LYS A 61 2.06 10.46 11.07
CA LYS A 61 2.90 11.65 11.15
C LYS A 61 4.36 11.34 10.78
N LYS A 62 4.96 10.28 11.35
CA LYS A 62 6.35 9.88 11.02
C LYS A 62 6.51 9.51 9.55
N LEU A 63 5.52 8.84 8.95
CA LEU A 63 5.55 8.47 7.54
C LEU A 63 5.44 9.70 6.62
N ASN A 64 4.67 10.73 7.02
CA ASN A 64 4.63 12.01 6.29
C ASN A 64 5.97 12.79 6.37
N GLU A 65 6.70 12.65 7.48
CA GLU A 65 8.02 13.31 7.67
C GLU A 65 9.13 12.66 6.82
N ASP A 66 8.93 11.43 6.34
CA ASP A 66 9.89 10.71 5.51
C ASP A 66 9.73 11.03 4.02
N SER A 67 10.39 12.09 3.56
CA SER A 67 10.35 12.51 2.15
C SER A 67 10.84 11.43 1.19
N THR A 68 11.92 10.72 1.55
CA THR A 68 12.48 9.65 0.71
C THR A 68 11.47 8.51 0.51
N LEU A 69 10.80 8.07 1.57
CA LEU A 69 9.73 7.07 1.46
C LEU A 69 8.62 7.54 0.53
N ASN A 70 8.16 8.78 0.69
CA ASN A 70 7.06 9.32 -0.10
C ASN A 70 7.44 9.48 -1.59
N GLU A 71 8.69 9.83 -1.89
CA GLU A 71 9.23 9.84 -3.25
C GLU A 71 9.33 8.44 -3.87
N MET A 72 9.73 7.43 -3.09
CA MET A 72 9.77 6.03 -3.56
C MET A 72 8.37 5.52 -3.90
N ILE A 73 7.38 5.83 -3.06
CA ILE A 73 5.97 5.44 -3.27
C ILE A 73 5.38 6.16 -4.50
N ALA A 74 5.72 7.44 -4.70
CA ALA A 74 5.22 8.22 -5.84
C ALA A 74 5.63 7.65 -7.21
N LYS A 75 6.72 6.87 -7.27
CA LYS A 75 7.20 6.20 -8.48
C LYS A 75 6.48 4.88 -8.77
N GLN A 76 5.66 4.38 -7.84
CA GLN A 76 4.94 3.12 -8.00
C GLN A 76 3.64 3.28 -8.79
N SER A 77 3.10 2.15 -9.22
CA SER A 77 1.73 2.09 -9.77
C SER A 77 0.72 2.53 -8.71
N ILE A 78 -0.46 3.05 -9.12
CA ILE A 78 -1.51 3.42 -8.14
C ILE A 78 -1.90 2.25 -7.22
N PRO A 79 -2.08 1.01 -7.72
CA PRO A 79 -2.35 -0.14 -6.85
C PRO A 79 -1.26 -0.38 -5.80
N ASP A 80 0.02 -0.23 -6.17
CA ASP A 80 1.16 -0.46 -5.27
C ASP A 80 1.42 0.70 -4.33
N ALA A 81 1.16 1.92 -4.78
CA ALA A 81 1.23 3.12 -3.95
C ALA A 81 0.04 3.24 -2.99
N THR A 82 -1.05 2.49 -3.20
CA THR A 82 -2.15 2.42 -2.24
C THR A 82 -1.81 1.42 -1.15
N ILE A 83 -1.19 1.91 -0.07
CA ILE A 83 -0.72 1.10 1.04
C ILE A 83 -1.62 1.30 2.26
N PHE A 84 -1.94 0.18 2.93
CA PHE A 84 -2.68 0.13 4.18
C PHE A 84 -1.80 -0.48 5.25
N ILE A 85 -1.79 0.14 6.43
CA ILE A 85 -1.13 -0.33 7.63
C ILE A 85 -2.18 -0.48 8.71
N GLU A 86 -2.28 -1.68 9.28
CA GLU A 86 -3.28 -1.99 10.29
C GLU A 86 -2.70 -2.95 11.34
N PRO A 87 -3.01 -2.72 12.64
CA PRO A 87 -2.66 -3.66 13.69
C PRO A 87 -3.48 -4.96 13.53
N THR A 88 -2.86 -6.06 13.91
CA THR A 88 -3.43 -7.40 13.99
C THR A 88 -3.02 -8.02 15.34
N ASP A 89 -3.46 -9.23 15.63
CA ASP A 89 -3.07 -9.90 16.87
C ASP A 89 -1.55 -10.18 16.89
N GLY A 90 -0.84 -9.52 17.82
CA GLY A 90 0.61 -9.65 18.02
C GLY A 90 1.50 -9.06 16.90
N ALA A 91 0.93 -8.41 15.88
CA ALA A 91 1.69 -7.89 14.75
C ALA A 91 1.01 -6.71 14.08
N ILE A 92 1.76 -6.00 13.23
CA ILE A 92 1.25 -4.93 12.38
C ILE A 92 1.43 -5.37 10.93
N ARG A 93 0.34 -5.30 10.17
CA ARG A 93 0.28 -5.72 8.78
C ARG A 93 0.38 -4.51 7.86
N ILE A 94 1.22 -4.63 6.83
CA ILE A 94 1.30 -3.72 5.69
C ILE A 94 0.80 -4.47 4.46
N ARG A 95 -0.09 -3.87 3.68
CA ARG A 95 -0.62 -4.47 2.45
C ARG A 95 -0.94 -3.41 1.40
N ASN A 96 -1.01 -3.81 0.14
CA ASN A 96 -1.48 -2.99 -0.98
C ASN A 96 -2.90 -3.41 -1.44
N LYS A 97 -3.34 -2.96 -2.61
CA LYS A 97 -4.59 -3.46 -3.23
C LYS A 97 -4.44 -4.89 -3.74
N TRP A 98 -5.56 -5.60 -3.84
CA TRP A 98 -5.65 -6.89 -4.52
C TRP A 98 -5.25 -6.77 -5.99
N LYS A 99 -4.45 -7.72 -6.47
CA LYS A 99 -3.99 -7.84 -7.86
C LYS A 99 -4.44 -9.17 -8.46
N ASN A 100 -4.56 -9.25 -9.78
CA ASN A 100 -4.75 -10.53 -10.45
C ASN A 100 -3.39 -11.28 -10.59
N HIS A 101 -3.42 -12.55 -10.98
CA HIS A 101 -2.20 -13.37 -11.16
C HIS A 101 -1.19 -12.79 -12.16
N LEU A 102 -1.61 -11.99 -13.14
CA LEU A 102 -0.72 -11.39 -14.15
C LEU A 102 0.02 -10.17 -13.60
N GLU A 103 -0.64 -9.40 -12.72
CA GLU A 103 -0.11 -8.18 -12.12
C GLU A 103 0.63 -8.43 -10.81
N PHE A 104 0.41 -9.60 -10.19
CA PHE A 104 0.97 -9.92 -8.89
C PHE A 104 2.48 -10.13 -8.96
N GLY A 105 3.21 -9.34 -8.17
CA GLY A 105 4.64 -9.40 -8.04
C GLY A 105 5.12 -8.40 -7.01
N ILE A 106 6.20 -8.72 -6.30
CA ILE A 106 6.88 -7.83 -5.36
C ILE A 106 8.23 -7.50 -5.94
N THR A 107 8.38 -6.26 -6.42
CA THR A 107 9.67 -5.77 -6.91
C THR A 107 10.58 -5.46 -5.73
N LYS A 108 11.88 -5.30 -6.01
CA LYS A 108 12.86 -4.93 -4.99
C LYS A 108 12.53 -3.57 -4.38
N GLU A 109 12.12 -2.60 -5.20
CA GLU A 109 11.76 -1.25 -4.77
C GLU A 109 10.53 -1.28 -3.86
N LEU A 110 9.53 -2.11 -4.19
CA LEU A 110 8.35 -2.28 -3.36
C LEU A 110 8.70 -2.92 -2.01
N PHE A 111 9.62 -3.89 -1.99
CA PHE A 111 10.13 -4.46 -0.76
C PHE A 111 10.88 -3.43 0.09
N GLU A 112 11.74 -2.60 -0.51
CA GLU A 112 12.46 -1.54 0.20
C GLU A 112 11.51 -0.49 0.81
N ILE A 113 10.42 -0.15 0.11
CA ILE A 113 9.34 0.69 0.65
C ILE A 113 8.75 0.05 1.93
N TYR A 114 8.40 -1.23 1.87
CA TYR A 114 7.80 -1.94 3.01
C TYR A 114 8.79 -2.11 4.17
N ASP A 115 10.06 -2.38 3.89
CA ASP A 115 11.10 -2.48 4.92
C ASP A 115 11.31 -1.14 5.64
N ARG A 116 11.31 -0.02 4.89
CA ARG A 116 11.39 1.33 5.46
C ARG A 116 10.19 1.66 6.33
N ILE A 117 8.98 1.32 5.89
CA ILE A 117 7.75 1.44 6.70
C ILE A 117 7.86 0.58 7.98
N ALA A 118 8.37 -0.65 7.87
CA ALA A 118 8.57 -1.53 9.01
C ALA A 118 9.57 -0.94 10.02
N GLY A 119 10.61 -0.24 9.55
CA GLY A 119 11.52 0.54 10.39
C GLY A 119 10.77 1.60 11.21
N HIS A 120 9.89 2.39 10.58
CA HIS A 120 9.05 3.37 11.28
C HIS A 120 8.13 2.73 12.30
N ILE A 121 7.47 1.63 11.92
CA ILE A 121 6.60 0.86 12.83
C ILE A 121 7.38 0.41 14.08
N LYS A 122 8.62 -0.06 13.93
CA LYS A 122 9.45 -0.47 15.08
C LYS A 122 9.81 0.70 15.99
N ASN A 123 9.98 1.90 15.43
CA ASN A 123 10.42 3.10 16.14
C ASN A 123 9.30 3.95 16.73
N VAL A 124 8.03 3.71 16.41
CA VAL A 124 6.85 4.30 17.08
C VAL A 124 6.63 3.69 18.45
#